data_AF-A0A7Z2QRC8-F1
#
_entry.id   AF-A0A7Z2QRC8-F1
#
_cell.length_a   1.000
_cell.length_b   1.000
_cell.length_c   1.000
_cell.angle_alpha   90.00
_cell.angle_beta   90.00
_cell.angle_gamma   90.00
#
_symmetry.space_group_name_H-M   'P 1'
#
loop_
_entity.id
_entity.type
_entity.pdbx_description
1 polymer ?
#
loop_
_entity_poly.entity_id
_entity_poly.type
_entity_poly.pdbx_seq_one_letter_code
_entity_poly.pdbx_strand_id
1 'polypeptide(L)'
;MGLLPGIAWSSVGDICNPEQDSKSFISDWNLGNSKTKVLSMQDGKDFLVDHGSIVYAGDLNNDGNDDFIFEASTGVGSSGDRVFSFLLQCHGYLKPLGASYFAKVEVLEPESEQKNVFKDIKIYSYKRNSNGSIQRKGGEPLMTPHIWHFNPSSQKYEGESE
;
A
#
# COMPACT_ATOMS: atom_id res chain seq x y z
N MET A 1 -26.81 26.20 28.37
CA MET A 1 -26.15 26.09 27.04
C MET A 1 -24.76 25.54 27.24
N GLY A 2 -24.55 24.24 26.98
CA GLY A 2 -23.22 23.63 26.99
C GLY A 2 -22.56 23.83 25.62
N LEU A 3 -21.37 24.44 25.61
CA LEU A 3 -20.49 24.48 24.45
C LEU A 3 -19.98 23.05 24.21
N LEU A 4 -20.46 22.41 23.15
CA LEU A 4 -19.79 21.22 22.62
C LEU A 4 -18.43 21.68 22.08
N PRO A 5 -17.31 21.04 22.47
CA PRO A 5 -16.03 21.33 21.87
C PRO A 5 -16.11 20.92 20.40
N GLY A 6 -16.00 21.91 19.51
CA GLY A 6 -15.79 21.66 18.09
C GLY A 6 -14.50 20.85 17.95
N ILE A 7 -14.63 19.64 17.43
CA ILE A 7 -13.48 18.84 17.03
C ILE A 7 -12.77 19.66 15.96
N ALA A 8 -11.57 20.15 16.27
CA ALA A 8 -10.74 20.82 15.29
C ALA A 8 -10.35 19.81 14.22
N TRP A 9 -10.91 19.95 13.02
CA TRP A 9 -10.48 19.19 11.86
C TRP A 9 -9.08 19.66 11.49
N SER A 10 -8.10 18.78 11.70
CA SER A 10 -6.73 18.96 11.24
C SER A 10 -6.72 19.27 9.74
N SER A 11 -6.01 20.31 9.34
CA SER A 11 -5.97 20.89 8.00
C SER A 11 -5.15 20.09 6.98
N VAL A 12 -5.32 18.76 6.95
CA VAL A 12 -4.92 17.83 5.86
C VAL A 12 -6.20 17.29 5.17
N GLY A 13 -7.28 18.07 5.22
CA GLY A 13 -8.57 17.75 4.61
C GLY A 13 -8.48 17.83 3.09
N ASP A 14 -8.43 16.65 2.45
CA ASP A 14 -9.09 16.28 1.17
C ASP A 14 -8.46 15.02 0.53
N ILE A 15 -7.68 14.21 1.26
CA ILE A 15 -7.26 12.89 0.73
C ILE A 15 -8.37 11.86 0.87
N CYS A 16 -9.14 11.88 1.96
CA CYS A 16 -10.25 10.95 2.14
C CYS A 16 -11.57 11.63 1.73
N ASN A 17 -12.21 11.12 0.69
CA ASN A 17 -13.54 11.50 0.24
C ASN A 17 -14.44 10.25 0.12
N PRO A 18 -15.22 9.91 1.16
CA PRO A 18 -16.06 8.72 1.17
C PRO A 18 -17.09 8.65 0.04
N GLU A 19 -17.42 9.75 -0.63
CA GLU A 19 -18.39 9.72 -1.74
C GLU A 19 -17.73 9.36 -3.08
N GLN A 20 -16.44 9.67 -3.23
CA GLN A 20 -15.70 9.52 -4.49
C GLN A 20 -14.68 8.38 -4.45
N ASP A 21 -14.20 8.04 -3.26
CA ASP A 21 -13.13 7.05 -3.10
C ASP A 21 -13.64 5.63 -3.33
N SER A 22 -12.81 4.86 -4.03
CA SER A 22 -12.83 3.41 -3.95
C SER A 22 -12.57 2.99 -2.51
N LYS A 23 -13.37 2.04 -2.02
CA LYS A 23 -13.30 1.57 -0.63
C LYS A 23 -12.76 0.17 -0.61
N SER A 24 -11.78 -0.07 0.26
CA SER A 24 -11.32 -1.40 0.54
C SER A 24 -11.30 -1.70 2.03
N PHE A 25 -11.26 -2.99 2.35
CA PHE A 25 -11.30 -3.52 3.70
C PHE A 25 -10.36 -4.71 3.79
N ILE A 26 -9.58 -4.78 4.88
CA ILE A 26 -8.83 -5.98 5.20
C ILE A 26 -9.59 -6.75 6.27
N SER A 27 -9.83 -8.03 6.02
CA SER A 27 -10.50 -8.93 6.95
C SER A 27 -9.65 -10.16 7.24
N ASP A 28 -9.79 -10.70 8.45
CA ASP A 28 -9.15 -11.95 8.87
C ASP A 28 -10.05 -13.13 8.58
N TRP A 29 -9.58 -14.05 7.74
CA TRP A 29 -10.32 -15.26 7.37
C TRP A 29 -9.65 -16.49 7.96
N ASN A 30 -10.46 -17.35 8.59
CA ASN A 30 -10.03 -18.64 9.11
C ASN A 30 -10.50 -19.74 8.15
N LEU A 31 -9.57 -20.41 7.48
CA LEU A 31 -9.83 -21.56 6.61
C LEU A 31 -9.25 -22.81 7.27
N GLY A 32 -10.07 -23.45 8.10
CA GLY A 32 -9.64 -24.56 8.96
C GLY A 32 -8.58 -24.09 9.97
N ASN A 33 -7.37 -24.64 9.85
CA ASN A 33 -6.23 -24.26 10.70
C ASN A 33 -5.39 -23.11 10.13
N SER A 34 -5.73 -22.60 8.95
CA SER A 34 -5.00 -21.50 8.31
C SER A 34 -5.68 -20.15 8.55
N LYS A 35 -4.86 -19.11 8.73
CA LYS A 35 -5.29 -17.72 8.81
C LYS A 35 -4.75 -16.98 7.60
N THR A 36 -5.61 -16.22 6.93
CA THR A 36 -5.21 -15.38 5.80
C THR A 36 -5.86 -14.02 5.92
N LYS A 37 -5.15 -12.98 5.47
CA LYS A 37 -5.73 -11.65 5.31
C LYS A 37 -6.40 -11.60 3.94
N VAL A 38 -7.58 -11.02 3.90
CA VAL A 38 -8.33 -10.83 2.66
C VAL A 38 -8.57 -9.35 2.46
N LEU A 39 -7.97 -8.80 1.40
CA LEU A 39 -8.25 -7.45 0.92
C LEU A 39 -9.46 -7.52 0.01
N SER A 40 -10.53 -6.85 0.41
CA SER A 40 -11.73 -6.71 -0.41
C SER A 40 -11.86 -5.27 -0.88
N MET A 41 -12.12 -5.05 -2.17
CA MET A 41 -12.23 -3.73 -2.77
C MET A 41 -13.55 -3.59 -3.53
N GLN A 42 -14.26 -2.49 -3.27
CA GLN A 42 -15.41 -2.08 -4.06
C GLN A 42 -14.93 -1.31 -5.28
N ASP A 43 -15.23 -1.83 -6.47
CA ASP A 43 -14.99 -1.19 -7.75
C ASP A 43 -16.33 -1.03 -8.50
N GLY A 44 -16.94 0.15 -8.37
CA GLY A 44 -18.29 0.39 -8.88
C GLY A 44 -19.33 -0.55 -8.27
N LYS A 45 -19.82 -1.51 -9.08
CA LYS A 45 -20.77 -2.55 -8.67
C LYS A 45 -20.09 -3.87 -8.29
N ASP A 46 -18.82 -4.02 -8.63
CA ASP A 46 -18.07 -5.25 -8.43
C ASP A 46 -17.36 -5.23 -7.08
N PHE A 47 -17.17 -6.42 -6.54
CA PHE A 47 -16.45 -6.64 -5.30
C PHE A 47 -15.27 -7.58 -5.59
N LEU A 48 -14.08 -6.99 -5.61
CA LEU A 48 -12.82 -7.69 -5.87
C LEU A 48 -12.25 -8.19 -4.55
N VAL A 49 -11.65 -9.38 -4.56
CA VAL A 49 -11.15 -10.03 -3.35
C VAL A 49 -9.79 -10.64 -3.64
N ASP A 50 -8.78 -10.20 -2.90
CA ASP A 50 -7.41 -10.71 -2.94
C ASP A 50 -7.03 -11.31 -1.59
N HIS A 51 -6.44 -12.51 -1.62
CA HIS A 51 -5.91 -13.18 -0.44
C HIS A 51 -4.44 -12.81 -0.28
N GLY A 52 -3.94 -12.67 0.94
CA GLY A 52 -2.59 -12.16 1.14
C GLY A 52 -2.19 -11.95 2.59
N SER A 53 -1.28 -11.00 2.76
CA SER A 53 -0.73 -10.58 4.04
C SER A 53 -0.48 -9.08 4.08
N ILE A 54 -0.54 -8.52 5.28
CA ILE A 54 -0.07 -7.15 5.54
C ILE A 54 1.45 -7.23 5.73
N VAL A 55 2.22 -6.55 4.87
CA VAL A 55 3.69 -6.49 4.96
C VAL A 55 4.18 -5.21 5.63
N TYR A 56 3.29 -4.23 5.80
CA TYR A 56 3.54 -3.02 6.57
C TYR A 56 2.23 -2.57 7.24
N ALA A 57 2.33 -2.21 8.52
CA ALA A 57 1.29 -1.55 9.29
C ALA A 57 1.95 -0.40 10.07
N GLY A 58 1.55 0.83 9.77
CA GLY A 58 2.10 2.02 10.40
C GLY A 58 1.64 3.29 9.71
N ASP A 59 1.90 4.43 10.32
CA ASP A 59 1.43 5.74 9.86
C ASP A 59 2.27 6.25 8.67
N LEU A 60 1.69 6.24 7.46
CA LEU A 60 2.36 6.69 6.23
C LEU A 60 2.25 8.19 6.04
N ASN A 61 1.13 8.81 6.41
CA ASN A 61 0.85 10.24 6.19
C ASN A 61 1.05 11.11 7.43
N ASN A 62 1.46 10.50 8.54
CA ASN A 62 1.64 11.09 9.86
C ASN A 62 0.34 11.68 10.44
N ASP A 63 -0.80 11.02 10.23
CA ASP A 63 -2.12 11.41 10.75
C ASP A 63 -2.53 10.74 12.07
N GLY A 64 -1.69 9.85 12.59
CA GLY A 64 -1.88 9.13 13.85
C GLY A 64 -2.64 7.81 13.72
N ASN A 65 -3.00 7.38 12.51
CA ASN A 65 -3.61 6.07 12.25
C ASN A 65 -2.65 5.16 11.49
N ASP A 66 -2.79 3.84 11.70
CA ASP A 66 -2.02 2.87 10.92
C ASP A 66 -2.60 2.77 9.50
N ASP A 67 -1.73 2.99 8.52
CA ASP A 67 -1.91 2.66 7.11
C ASP A 67 -1.28 1.30 6.80
N PHE A 68 -1.59 0.74 5.62
CA PHE A 68 -1.23 -0.63 5.30
C PHE A 68 -0.59 -0.78 3.93
N ILE A 69 0.38 -1.68 3.83
CA ILE A 69 0.80 -2.25 2.55
C ILE A 69 0.39 -3.72 2.55
N PHE A 70 -0.45 -4.08 1.58
CA PHE A 70 -0.97 -5.42 1.40
C PHE A 70 -0.25 -6.12 0.25
N GLU A 71 0.27 -7.31 0.50
CA GLU A 71 0.86 -8.19 -0.50
C GLU A 71 -0.15 -9.27 -0.88
N ALA A 72 -0.60 -9.28 -2.14
CA ALA A 72 -1.50 -10.31 -2.64
C ALA A 72 -0.73 -11.62 -2.92
N SER A 73 -1.25 -12.73 -2.42
CA SER A 73 -0.80 -14.08 -2.75
C SER A 73 -1.17 -14.46 -4.19
N THR A 74 -2.30 -13.97 -4.68
CA THR A 74 -2.81 -14.15 -6.04
C THR A 74 -2.21 -13.10 -6.98
N GLY A 75 -0.90 -13.11 -7.14
CA GLY A 75 -0.20 -12.12 -7.97
C GLY A 75 1.17 -12.54 -8.47
N VAL A 76 1.63 -13.76 -8.15
CA VAL A 76 2.92 -14.27 -8.62
C VAL A 76 2.79 -14.66 -10.09
N GLY A 77 3.06 -13.71 -10.98
CA GLY A 77 3.15 -13.97 -12.42
C GLY A 77 4.37 -14.81 -12.79
N SER A 78 4.52 -15.16 -14.08
CA SER A 78 5.75 -15.81 -14.59
C SER A 78 7.01 -14.97 -14.35
N SER A 79 6.83 -13.67 -14.08
CA SER A 79 7.89 -12.74 -13.74
C SER A 79 8.47 -12.98 -12.34
N GLY A 80 7.71 -13.62 -11.43
CA GLY A 80 8.04 -13.79 -10.02
C GLY A 80 7.73 -12.58 -9.13
N ASP A 81 7.26 -11.47 -9.72
CA ASP A 81 6.85 -10.28 -8.99
C ASP A 81 5.52 -10.54 -8.26
N ARG A 82 5.29 -9.79 -7.18
CA ARG A 82 4.08 -9.86 -6.37
C ARG A 82 3.35 -8.54 -6.42
N VAL A 83 2.04 -8.58 -6.28
CA VAL A 83 1.22 -7.36 -6.25
C VAL A 83 1.25 -6.79 -4.84
N PHE A 84 1.64 -5.52 -4.74
CA PHE A 84 1.56 -4.75 -3.51
C PHE A 84 0.56 -3.61 -3.70
N SER A 85 -0.36 -3.47 -2.75
CA SER A 85 -1.35 -2.40 -2.69
C SER A 85 -1.04 -1.48 -1.52
N PHE A 86 -0.99 -0.17 -1.78
CA PHE A 86 -0.79 0.87 -0.77
C PHE A 86 -2.16 1.38 -0.32
N LEU A 87 -2.43 1.35 0.99
CA LEU A 87 -3.76 1.54 1.54
C LEU A 87 -3.73 2.56 2.67
N LEU A 88 -4.43 3.68 2.50
CA LEU A 88 -4.57 4.72 3.52
C LEU A 88 -5.80 4.47 4.40
N GLN A 89 -5.68 4.60 5.71
CA GLN A 89 -6.80 4.50 6.63
C GLN A 89 -7.65 5.79 6.59
N CYS A 90 -8.85 5.69 6.03
CA CYS A 90 -9.83 6.76 5.97
C CYS A 90 -11.05 6.42 6.81
N HIS A 91 -11.07 6.83 8.08
CA HIS A 91 -12.22 6.78 9.01
C HIS A 91 -13.34 5.76 8.68
N GLY A 92 -13.00 4.47 8.66
CA GLY A 92 -13.95 3.37 8.44
C GLY A 92 -13.78 2.60 7.13
N TYR A 93 -12.89 3.01 6.23
CA TYR A 93 -12.47 2.26 5.05
C TYR A 93 -11.01 2.52 4.72
N LEU A 94 -10.41 1.63 3.94
CA LEU A 94 -9.09 1.84 3.38
C LEU A 94 -9.22 2.43 1.97
N LYS A 95 -8.57 3.57 1.73
CA LYS A 95 -8.47 4.18 0.40
C LYS A 95 -7.25 3.59 -0.33
N PRO A 96 -7.42 2.98 -1.52
CA PRO A 96 -6.29 2.56 -2.34
C PRO A 96 -5.50 3.77 -2.87
N LEU A 97 -4.20 3.82 -2.57
CA LEU A 97 -3.25 4.82 -3.09
C LEU A 97 -2.44 4.30 -4.29
N GLY A 98 -2.88 3.18 -4.88
CA GLY A 98 -2.20 2.52 -6.00
C GLY A 98 -1.79 1.09 -5.66
N ALA A 99 -1.52 0.31 -6.71
CA ALA A 99 -0.99 -1.03 -6.61
C ALA A 99 -0.12 -1.32 -7.82
N SER A 100 0.94 -2.12 -7.64
CA SER A 100 1.82 -2.53 -8.74
C SER A 100 2.58 -3.82 -8.39
N TYR A 101 3.30 -4.35 -9.37
CA TYR A 101 4.10 -5.56 -9.27
C TYR A 101 5.54 -5.21 -8.85
N PHE A 102 5.99 -5.75 -7.72
CA PHE A 102 7.36 -5.56 -7.24
C PHE A 102 7.96 -6.88 -6.74
N ALA A 103 9.28 -6.92 -6.61
CA ALA A 103 9.99 -7.98 -5.92
C ALA A 103 9.89 -7.83 -4.39
N LYS A 104 9.92 -6.58 -3.90
CA LYS A 104 9.88 -6.23 -2.48
C LYS A 104 9.47 -4.76 -2.31
N VAL A 105 8.93 -4.41 -1.15
CA VAL A 105 8.63 -3.04 -0.71
C VAL A 105 9.17 -2.80 0.70
N GLU A 106 9.65 -1.59 0.96
CA GLU A 106 10.13 -1.11 2.25
C GLU A 106 9.70 0.36 2.43
N VAL A 107 9.11 0.70 3.58
CA VAL A 107 8.80 2.10 3.91
C VAL A 107 10.06 2.78 4.44
N LEU A 108 10.34 3.98 3.96
CA LEU A 108 11.47 4.79 4.41
C LEU A 108 11.02 5.74 5.50
N GLU A 109 11.71 5.69 6.64
CA GLU A 109 11.51 6.66 7.71
C GLU A 109 12.16 8.00 7.32
N PRO A 110 11.44 9.13 7.44
CA PRO A 110 11.97 10.42 7.03
C PRO A 110 13.13 10.86 7.95
N GLU A 111 14.14 11.52 7.39
CA GLU A 111 15.28 12.03 8.15
C GLU A 111 14.91 13.16 9.14
N SER A 112 13.72 13.75 9.00
CA SER A 112 13.19 14.77 9.91
C SER A 112 11.71 14.54 10.19
N GLU A 113 11.27 14.85 11.42
CA GLU A 113 9.87 14.79 11.86
C GLU A 113 9.01 15.89 11.23
N GLN A 114 9.06 16.06 9.90
CA GLN A 114 8.13 16.92 9.21
C GLN A 114 6.74 16.31 9.31
N LYS A 115 5.91 16.92 10.17
CA LYS A 115 4.50 16.59 10.29
C LYS A 115 3.82 16.83 8.95
N ASN A 116 2.94 15.89 8.56
CA ASN A 116 2.09 15.93 7.37
C ASN A 116 2.80 15.67 6.02
N VAL A 117 3.86 14.87 6.00
CA VAL A 117 4.49 14.39 4.77
C VAL A 117 4.27 12.88 4.67
N PHE A 118 3.85 12.42 3.49
CA PHE A 118 3.78 10.98 3.21
C PHE A 118 5.19 10.40 3.17
N LYS A 119 5.40 9.29 3.87
CA LYS A 119 6.65 8.53 3.83
C LYS A 119 6.91 8.00 2.42
N ASP A 120 8.17 8.03 2.02
CA ASP A 120 8.62 7.44 0.77
C ASP A 120 8.61 5.91 0.87
N ILE A 121 8.38 5.27 -0.28
CA ILE A 121 8.38 3.81 -0.37
C ILE A 121 9.52 3.39 -1.29
N LYS A 122 10.45 2.60 -0.75
CA LYS A 122 11.48 1.93 -1.53
C LYS A 122 10.94 0.62 -2.06
N ILE A 123 10.75 0.57 -3.37
CA ILE A 123 10.35 -0.64 -4.08
C ILE A 123 11.58 -1.29 -4.70
N TYR A 124 11.49 -2.58 -4.99
CA TYR A 124 12.56 -3.34 -5.62
C TYR A 124 12.02 -4.06 -6.86
N SER A 125 12.74 -3.94 -7.97
CA SER A 125 12.50 -4.68 -9.22
C SER A 125 13.52 -5.81 -9.33
N TYR A 126 13.14 -6.99 -9.83
CA TYR A 126 14.15 -8.03 -10.11
C TYR A 126 15.01 -7.63 -11.31
N LYS A 127 16.33 -7.76 -11.18
CA LYS A 127 17.21 -7.72 -12.35
C LYS A 127 16.96 -8.94 -13.21
N ARG A 128 16.79 -8.75 -14.52
CA ARG A 128 16.48 -9.84 -15.46
C ARG A 128 17.62 -10.12 -16.44
N ASN A 129 17.80 -11.38 -16.78
CA ASN A 129 18.63 -11.81 -17.91
C ASN A 129 17.91 -11.45 -19.22
N SER A 130 18.63 -11.52 -20.36
CA SER A 130 18.03 -11.31 -21.69
C SER A 130 16.88 -12.26 -22.03
N ASN A 131 16.80 -13.42 -21.37
CA ASN A 131 15.72 -14.39 -21.52
C ASN A 131 14.54 -14.16 -20.53
N GLY A 132 14.53 -13.06 -19.79
CA GLY A 132 13.47 -12.70 -18.83
C GLY A 132 13.58 -13.36 -17.45
N SER A 133 14.48 -14.34 -17.26
CA SER A 133 14.69 -14.97 -15.96
C SER A 133 15.36 -14.03 -14.95
N ILE A 134 15.05 -14.20 -13.67
CA ILE A 134 15.63 -13.41 -12.57
C ILE A 134 17.13 -13.71 -12.45
N GLN A 135 17.96 -12.67 -12.49
CA GLN A 135 19.39 -12.77 -12.21
C GLN A 135 19.61 -13.15 -10.75
N ARG A 136 20.55 -14.06 -10.50
CA ARG A 136 20.89 -14.52 -9.15
C ARG A 136 22.40 -14.45 -8.92
N LYS A 137 22.81 -14.11 -7.71
CA LYS A 137 24.21 -14.16 -7.27
C LYS A 137 24.28 -14.87 -5.92
N GLY A 138 25.00 -15.99 -5.87
CA GLY A 138 25.07 -16.81 -4.64
C GLY A 138 23.73 -17.42 -4.22
N GLY A 139 22.83 -17.68 -5.17
CA GLY A 139 21.48 -18.22 -4.92
C GLY A 139 20.41 -17.15 -4.71
N GLU A 140 20.79 -15.96 -4.25
CA GLU A 140 19.87 -14.86 -3.97
C GLU A 140 19.50 -14.09 -5.24
N PRO A 141 18.22 -13.71 -5.40
CA PRO A 141 17.78 -12.87 -6.51
C PRO A 141 18.36 -11.46 -6.40
N LEU A 142 18.87 -10.95 -7.52
CA LEU A 142 19.35 -9.58 -7.61
C LEU A 142 18.19 -8.63 -7.86
N MET A 143 18.21 -7.49 -7.16
CA MET A 143 17.18 -6.47 -7.25
C MET A 143 17.77 -5.08 -7.51
N THR A 144 17.00 -4.22 -8.15
CA THR A 144 17.26 -2.79 -8.34
C THR A 144 16.27 -2.02 -7.46
N PRO A 145 16.73 -1.13 -6.55
CA PRO A 145 15.82 -0.31 -5.75
C PRO A 145 15.35 0.92 -6.54
N HIS A 146 14.10 1.32 -6.33
CA HIS A 146 13.53 2.58 -6.80
C HIS A 146 12.74 3.24 -5.67
N ILE A 147 12.63 4.56 -5.71
CA ILE A 147 11.84 5.31 -4.72
C ILE A 147 10.53 5.75 -5.37
N TRP A 148 9.45 5.44 -4.68
CA TRP A 148 8.10 5.90 -4.99
C TRP A 148 7.69 6.94 -3.96
N HIS A 149 7.12 8.03 -4.47
CA HIS A 149 6.66 9.17 -3.68
C HIS A 149 5.15 9.28 -3.79
N PHE A 150 4.49 9.77 -2.75
CA PHE A 150 3.09 10.13 -2.84
C PHE A 150 2.95 11.41 -3.68
N ASN A 151 2.16 11.34 -4.75
CA ASN A 151 1.82 12.49 -5.59
C ASN A 151 0.49 13.09 -5.11
N PRO A 152 0.48 14.31 -4.54
CA PRO A 152 -0.75 14.92 -4.03
C PRO A 152 -1.79 15.22 -5.12
N SER A 153 -1.36 15.37 -6.38
CA SER A 153 -2.26 15.70 -7.49
C SER A 153 -3.07 14.49 -7.95
N SER A 154 -2.44 13.32 -8.02
CA SER A 154 -3.11 12.06 -8.38
C SER A 154 -3.61 11.28 -7.17
N GLN A 155 -3.18 11.67 -5.96
CA GLN A 155 -3.42 11.00 -4.70
C GLN A 155 -2.96 9.53 -4.69
N LYS A 156 -1.83 9.25 -5.36
CA LYS A 156 -1.26 7.91 -5.49
C LYS A 156 0.23 7.90 -5.25
N TYR A 157 0.77 6.75 -4.86
CA TYR A 157 2.20 6.49 -4.92
C TYR A 157 2.65 6.27 -6.36
N GLU A 158 3.68 7.00 -6.77
CA GLU A 158 4.21 7.00 -8.13
C GLU A 158 5.74 7.06 -8.11
N GLY A 159 6.37 6.46 -9.10
CA GLY A 159 7.81 6.49 -9.28
C GLY A 159 8.23 5.65 -10.47
N GLU A 160 9.52 5.66 -10.78
CA GLU A 160 10.07 4.75 -11.79
C GLU A 160 10.06 3.30 -11.28
N SER A 161 9.87 2.37 -12.21
CA SER A 161 10.05 0.93 -12.02
C SER A 161 10.63 0.35 -13.31
N GLU A 162 11.38 -0.75 -13.19
CA GLU A 162 12.16 -1.36 -14.29
C GLU A 162 11.29 -2.15 -15.28
#